data_AF-A0A8I0GYF5-F1
#
_entry.id   AF-A0A8I0GYF5-F1
#
_cell.length_a   1.000
_cell.length_b   1.000
_cell.length_c   1.000
_cell.angle_alpha   90.00
_cell.angle_beta   90.00
_cell.angle_gamma   90.00
#
_symmetry.space_group_name_H-M   'P 1'
#
loop_
_entity.id
_entity.type
_entity.pdbx_description
1 polymer ?
#
loop_
_entity_poly.entity_id
_entity_poly.type
_entity_poly.pdbx_seq_one_letter_code
_entity_poly.pdbx_strand_id
1 'polypeptide(L)'
;PFTFFASLKSEEDKFSTIDSLVSVTTTRSIPYTDYSYGFQFTTNQIEVEGEENAIVAQILYVADGSPASEIGLKRGDWIMKMDG
;
A
#
# COMPACT_ATOMS: atom_id res chain seq x y z
N PRO A 1 -8.51 -8.48 20.65
CA PRO A 1 -8.51 -9.71 19.80
C PRO A 1 -7.11 -10.04 19.26
N PHE A 2 -6.43 -9.11 18.57
CA PHE A 2 -5.10 -9.34 17.98
C PHE A 2 -4.02 -9.73 19.00
N THR A 3 -3.90 -9.01 20.12
CA THR A 3 -2.91 -9.32 21.18
C THR A 3 -3.13 -10.71 21.78
N PHE A 4 -4.40 -11.07 22.04
CA PHE A 4 -4.75 -12.38 22.57
C PHE A 4 -4.44 -13.50 21.57
N PHE A 5 -4.83 -13.33 20.31
CA PHE A 5 -4.52 -14.29 19.25
C PHE A 5 -3.00 -14.47 19.06
N ALA A 6 -2.23 -13.39 19.05
CA ALA A 6 -0.78 -13.45 18.97
C ALA A 6 -0.16 -14.24 20.13
N SER A 7 -0.73 -14.14 21.35
CA SER A 7 -0.25 -14.92 22.50
C SER A 7 -0.52 -16.43 22.41
N LEU A 8 -1.44 -16.86 21.54
CA LEU A 8 -1.75 -18.28 21.32
C LEU A 8 -1.00 -18.88 20.13
N LYS A 9 -0.35 -18.06 19.30
CA LYS A 9 0.39 -18.56 18.14
C LYS A 9 1.65 -19.29 18.59
N SER A 10 1.82 -20.50 18.09
CA SER A 10 3.11 -21.20 18.14
C SER A 10 4.17 -20.38 17.39
N GLU A 11 5.44 -20.45 17.82
CA GLU A 11 6.57 -19.82 17.12
C GLU A 11 6.72 -20.31 15.67
N GLU A 12 6.27 -21.53 15.37
CA GLU A 12 6.30 -22.10 14.02
C GLU A 12 5.12 -21.64 13.14
N ASP A 13 4.08 -21.03 13.71
CA ASP A 13 2.88 -20.64 12.96
C ASP A 13 3.08 -19.33 12.18
N LYS A 14 3.40 -19.49 10.90
CA LYS A 14 3.60 -18.39 9.94
C LYS A 14 2.33 -17.98 9.18
N PHE A 15 1.21 -18.70 9.35
CA PHE A 15 0.09 -18.61 8.40
C PHE A 15 -1.22 -18.11 9.02
N SER A 16 -1.45 -18.34 10.32
CA SER A 16 -2.72 -17.92 10.93
C SER A 16 -2.76 -16.39 11.11
N THR A 17 -3.87 -15.76 10.74
CA THR A 17 -4.11 -14.31 10.88
C THR A 17 -5.52 -14.03 11.40
N ILE A 18 -5.75 -12.80 11.88
CA ILE A 18 -7.09 -12.26 12.09
C ILE A 18 -7.32 -11.24 10.98
N ASP A 19 -8.51 -11.29 10.38
CA ASP A 19 -8.96 -10.30 9.41
C ASP A 19 -10.30 -9.68 9.83
N SER A 20 -10.64 -8.55 9.23
CA SER A 20 -11.91 -7.86 9.40
C SER A 20 -13.02 -8.56 8.61
N LEU A 21 -14.24 -8.57 9.14
CA LEU A 21 -15.43 -9.06 8.41
C LEU A 21 -16.01 -8.00 7.45
N VAL A 22 -15.40 -6.82 7.36
CA VAL A 22 -15.87 -5.76 6.47
C VAL A 22 -15.70 -6.23 5.02
N SER A 23 -16.81 -6.29 4.29
CA SER A 23 -16.84 -6.61 2.87
C SER A 23 -16.33 -5.42 2.05
N VAL A 24 -15.01 -5.23 2.06
CA VAL A 24 -14.34 -4.37 1.09
C VAL A 24 -13.84 -5.21 -0.07
N THR A 25 -13.82 -4.63 -1.27
CA THR A 25 -13.04 -5.21 -2.35
C THR A 25 -11.57 -5.20 -1.93
N THR A 26 -10.91 -6.35 -2.04
CA THR A 26 -9.49 -6.50 -1.72
C THR A 26 -8.78 -7.08 -2.93
N THR A 27 -7.58 -6.58 -3.18
CA THR A 27 -6.64 -7.25 -4.09
C THR A 27 -5.53 -7.87 -3.25
N ARG A 28 -4.78 -8.80 -3.81
CA ARG A 28 -3.62 -9.39 -3.12
C ARG A 28 -2.60 -8.35 -2.63
N SER A 29 -2.57 -7.18 -3.27
CA SER A 29 -1.57 -6.13 -3.04
C SER A 29 -2.11 -4.92 -2.28
N ILE A 30 -3.42 -4.66 -2.32
CA ILE A 30 -4.04 -3.48 -1.73
C ILE A 30 -5.17 -3.94 -0.82
N PRO A 31 -4.96 -3.91 0.52
CA PRO A 31 -6.04 -4.11 1.46
C PRO A 31 -6.94 -2.86 1.44
N TYR A 32 -8.26 -3.07 1.38
CA TYR A 32 -9.30 -2.01 1.38
C TYR A 32 -9.27 -1.09 0.15
N THR A 33 -9.59 -1.60 -1.05
CA THR A 33 -9.64 -0.76 -2.25
C THR A 33 -10.72 0.33 -2.18
N ASP A 34 -11.81 0.06 -1.47
CA ASP A 34 -12.96 0.97 -1.38
C ASP A 34 -12.68 2.26 -0.56
N TYR A 35 -11.61 2.24 0.25
CA TYR A 35 -11.18 3.39 1.06
C TYR A 35 -9.71 3.77 0.81
N SER A 36 -9.21 3.50 -0.40
CA SER A 36 -7.86 3.89 -0.81
C SER A 36 -7.86 4.48 -2.22
N TYR A 37 -6.74 5.10 -2.61
CA TYR A 37 -6.53 5.52 -3.99
C TYR A 37 -6.31 4.35 -4.95
N GLY A 38 -6.16 3.12 -4.44
CA GLY A 38 -6.06 1.91 -5.22
C GLY A 38 -4.72 1.69 -5.92
N PHE A 39 -3.60 2.06 -5.29
CA PHE A 39 -2.27 1.68 -5.77
C PHE A 39 -1.38 1.16 -4.65
N GLN A 40 -0.47 0.26 -4.99
CA GLN A 40 0.63 -0.18 -4.14
C GLN A 40 1.91 0.54 -4.56
N PHE A 41 2.75 0.93 -3.60
CA PHE A 41 4.01 1.61 -3.88
C PHE A 41 5.15 1.12 -2.97
N THR A 42 6.38 1.42 -3.39
CA THR A 42 7.57 1.40 -2.54
C THR A 42 8.17 2.79 -2.46
N THR A 43 8.84 3.11 -1.36
CA THR A 43 9.54 4.38 -1.19
C THR A 43 11.01 4.24 -1.52
N ASN A 44 11.56 5.21 -2.27
CA ASN A 44 12.99 5.33 -2.53
C ASN A 44 13.47 6.68 -2.02
N GLN A 45 14.67 6.72 -1.44
CA GLN A 45 15.35 7.98 -1.15
C GLN A 45 16.15 8.40 -2.38
N ILE A 46 16.02 9.67 -2.75
CA ILE A 46 16.79 10.27 -3.84
C ILE A 46 17.41 11.58 -3.36
N GLU A 47 18.53 11.95 -3.97
CA GLU A 47 19.12 13.27 -3.81
C GLU A 47 18.48 14.22 -4.83
N VAL A 48 17.87 15.30 -4.34
CA VAL A 48 17.31 16.37 -5.17
C VAL A 48 18.03 17.66 -4.77
N GLU A 49 18.48 18.45 -5.75
CA GLU A 49 19.14 19.72 -5.45
C GLU A 49 18.22 20.62 -4.61
N GLY A 50 18.64 20.93 -3.39
CA GLY A 50 17.89 21.76 -2.45
C GLY A 50 16.95 21.01 -1.48
N GLU A 51 16.83 19.68 -1.58
CA GLU A 51 16.04 18.85 -0.65
C GLU A 51 16.88 17.68 -0.13
N GLU A 52 17.25 17.73 1.15
CA GLU A 52 17.97 16.63 1.81
C GLU A 52 16.99 15.48 2.11
N ASN A 53 17.32 14.25 1.69
CA ASN A 53 16.53 13.03 1.92
C ASN A 53 15.14 13.02 1.28
N ALA A 54 14.98 13.52 0.05
CA ALA A 54 13.71 13.44 -0.68
C ALA A 54 13.25 11.98 -0.82
N ILE A 55 12.01 11.71 -0.41
CA ILE A 55 11.38 10.39 -0.53
C ILE A 55 10.39 10.42 -1.69
N VAL A 56 10.57 9.52 -2.65
CA VAL A 56 9.68 9.36 -3.80
C VAL A 56 9.00 8.00 -3.76
N ALA A 57 7.76 7.94 -4.23
CA ALA A 57 7.00 6.69 -4.26
C ALA A 57 6.99 6.11 -5.68
N GLN A 58 7.52 4.90 -5.85
CA GLN A 58 7.44 4.14 -7.09
C GLN A 58 6.23 3.21 -7.06
N ILE A 59 5.37 3.32 -8.08
CA ILE A 59 4.13 2.55 -8.17
C ILE A 59 4.42 1.10 -8.59
N LEU A 60 3.92 0.14 -7.82
CA LEU A 60 4.08 -1.30 -8.04
C LEU A 60 2.85 -1.96 -8.67
N TYR A 61 1.67 -1.45 -8.36
CA TYR A 61 0.38 -1.96 -8.84
C TYR A 61 -0.69 -0.87 -8.75
N VAL A 62 -1.66 -0.89 -9.66
CA VAL A 62 -2.84 -0.01 -9.66
C VAL A 62 -4.07 -0.90 -9.86
N ALA A 63 -5.06 -0.77 -8.99
CA ALA A 63 -6.32 -1.50 -9.08
C ALA A 63 -7.22 -0.88 -10.14
N ASP A 64 -7.85 -1.71 -10.97
CA ASP A 64 -8.83 -1.25 -11.95
C ASP A 64 -10.05 -0.60 -11.26
N GLY A 65 -10.56 0.48 -11.85
CA GLY A 65 -11.70 1.23 -11.30
C GLY A 65 -11.40 2.01 -10.02
N SER A 66 -10.12 2.13 -9.64
CA SER A 66 -9.69 2.98 -8.53
C SER A 66 -9.45 4.43 -8.96
N PRO A 67 -9.45 5.39 -8.01
CA PRO A 67 -9.09 6.78 -8.31
C PRO A 67 -7.74 6.92 -9.03
N ALA A 68 -6.74 6.10 -8.69
CA ALA A 68 -5.46 6.09 -9.38
C ALA A 68 -5.56 5.64 -10.84
N SER A 69 -6.40 4.64 -11.12
CA SER A 69 -6.64 4.20 -12.50
C SER A 69 -7.38 5.25 -13.33
N GLU A 70 -8.28 6.04 -12.71
CA GLU A 70 -9.04 7.10 -13.38
C GLU A 70 -8.15 8.25 -13.88
N ILE A 71 -7.10 8.58 -13.14
CA ILE A 71 -6.10 9.57 -13.56
C ILE A 71 -5.00 8.98 -14.47
N GLY A 72 -5.09 7.68 -14.77
CA GLY A 72 -4.15 6.99 -15.63
C GLY A 72 -2.79 6.70 -15.00
N LEU A 73 -2.69 6.64 -13.67
CA LEU A 73 -1.49 6.21 -12.96
C LEU A 73 -1.18 4.75 -13.31
N LYS A 74 0.11 4.44 -13.51
CA LYS A 74 0.55 3.10 -13.92
C LYS A 74 1.68 2.57 -13.06
N ARG A 75 1.82 1.24 -13.08
CA ARG A 75 3.01 0.57 -12.54
C ARG A 75 4.26 1.14 -13.22
N GLY A 76 5.24 1.50 -12.41
CA GLY A 76 6.50 2.10 -12.84
C GLY A 76 6.53 3.63 -12.76
N ASP A 77 5.38 4.29 -12.60
CA ASP A 77 5.32 5.73 -12.38
C ASP A 77 5.93 6.11 -11.02
N TRP A 78 6.37 7.37 -10.92
CA TRP A 78 7.00 7.93 -9.73
C TRP A 78 6.19 9.13 -9.25
N ILE A 79 5.70 9.07 -8.02
CA ILE A 79 5.12 10.22 -7.32
C ILE A 79 6.25 10.92 -6.59
N MET A 80 6.59 12.12 -7.07
CA MET A 80 7.69 12.92 -6.52
C MET A 80 7.21 14.05 -5.60
N LYS A 81 6.01 14.58 -5.84
CA LYS A 81 5.38 15.64 -5.04
C LYS A 81 3.88 15.41 -4.97
N MET A 82 3.27 15.84 -3.87
CA MET A 82 1.82 15.91 -3.69
C MET A 82 1.49 17.31 -3.17
N ASP A 83 0.57 18.00 -3.84
CA ASP A 83 0.09 19.34 -3.50
C ASP A 83 1.12 20.48 -3.36
N GLY A 84 2.35 20.28 -3.85
CA GLY A 84 3.35 21.34 -4.05
C GLY A 84 4.12 21.72 -2.80
#